data_AF-A0A7S2L9V8-F1
#
_entry.id   AF-A0A7S2L9V8-F1
#
_cell.length_a   1.000
_cell.length_b   1.000
_cell.length_c   1.000
_cell.angle_alpha   90.00
_cell.angle_beta   90.00
_cell.angle_gamma   90.00
#
_symmetry.space_group_name_H-M   'P 1'
#
loop_
_entity.id
_entity.type
_entity.pdbx_description
1 polymer ?
#
loop_
_entity_poly.entity_id
_entity_poly.type
_entity_poly.pdbx_seq_one_letter_code
_entity_poly.pdbx_strand_id
1 'polypeptide(L)'
;IECELAKDIEDTTDFLLRMTRQLSEKCYFEEPCELDCVKKIKLSKECDYEPLHRAHEIWRRQLRQIPGVSESASAHIVKYFPTKRHLHDAYADKTLTESQKRTLLTYCFNAKGAAKVKLSDSIYRFMTTRNPKELI
;
A
#
# COMPACT_ATOMS: atom_id res chain seq x y z
N ILE A 1 11.60 13.49 -29.99
CA ILE A 1 10.33 14.02 -30.54
C ILE A 1 9.74 12.89 -31.35
N GLU A 2 8.81 12.16 -30.76
CA GLU A 2 8.05 11.13 -31.49
C GLU A 2 6.92 11.85 -32.23
N CYS A 3 6.83 11.67 -33.54
CA CYS A 3 5.74 12.24 -34.34
C CYS A 3 4.59 11.22 -34.38
N GLU A 4 3.46 11.57 -33.77
CA GLU A 4 2.22 10.80 -33.93
C GLU A 4 1.49 11.26 -35.20
N LEU A 5 1.18 10.31 -36.09
CA LEU A 5 0.37 10.54 -37.28
C LEU A 5 -1.11 10.40 -36.92
N ALA A 6 -1.85 11.51 -36.88
CA ALA A 6 -3.29 11.49 -36.75
C ALA A 6 -3.95 10.93 -38.03
N LYS A 7 -4.98 10.10 -37.87
CA LYS A 7 -5.65 9.43 -38.99
C LYS A 7 -6.74 10.29 -39.61
N ASP A 8 -7.37 11.14 -38.81
CA ASP A 8 -8.41 12.07 -39.24
C ASP A 8 -8.36 13.40 -38.44
N ILE A 9 -9.25 14.32 -38.81
CA ILE A 9 -9.34 15.65 -38.21
C ILE A 9 -9.84 15.56 -36.75
N GLU A 10 -10.70 14.60 -36.44
CA GLU A 10 -11.25 14.39 -35.09
C GLU A 10 -10.14 13.96 -34.12
N ASP A 11 -9.30 13.00 -34.52
CA ASP A 11 -8.09 12.59 -33.80
C ASP A 11 -7.15 13.76 -33.54
N THR A 12 -6.98 14.63 -34.54
CA THR A 12 -6.14 15.84 -34.42
C THR A 12 -6.71 16.80 -33.38
N THR A 13 -8.03 16.98 -33.39
CA THR A 13 -8.73 17.90 -32.47
C THR A 13 -8.64 17.37 -31.04
N ASP A 14 -8.87 16.08 -30.83
CA ASP A 14 -8.75 15.42 -29.53
C ASP A 14 -7.31 15.42 -29.01
N PHE A 15 -6.32 15.25 -29.89
CA PHE A 15 -4.91 15.36 -29.53
C PHE A 15 -4.56 16.78 -29.08
N LEU A 16 -4.96 17.80 -29.85
CA LEU A 16 -4.72 19.20 -29.50
C LEU A 16 -5.41 19.60 -28.20
N LEU A 17 -6.63 19.13 -27.95
CA LEU A 17 -7.33 19.36 -26.68
C LEU A 17 -6.60 18.73 -25.49
N ARG A 18 -6.16 17.48 -25.63
CA ARG A 18 -5.36 16.78 -24.60
C ARG A 18 -4.04 17.49 -24.33
N MET A 19 -3.31 17.87 -25.37
CA MET A 19 -2.04 18.58 -25.26
C MET A 19 -2.21 19.95 -24.62
N THR A 20 -3.22 20.72 -25.04
CA THR A 20 -3.53 22.03 -24.47
C THR A 20 -3.85 21.93 -22.98
N ARG A 21 -4.65 20.92 -22.60
CA ARG A 21 -4.96 20.63 -21.21
C ARG A 21 -3.71 20.23 -20.41
N GLN A 22 -2.87 19.35 -20.94
CA GLN A 22 -1.63 18.94 -20.26
C GLN A 22 -0.68 20.13 -20.04
N LEU A 23 -0.54 21.01 -21.04
CA LEU A 23 0.31 22.18 -20.95
C LEU A 23 -0.25 23.22 -19.96
N SER A 24 -1.56 23.42 -19.92
CA SER A 24 -2.18 24.35 -18.97
C SER A 24 -2.15 23.82 -17.54
N GLU A 25 -2.33 22.51 -17.36
CA GLU A 25 -2.30 21.85 -16.06
C GLU A 25 -0.86 21.61 -15.54
N LYS A 26 0.17 21.71 -16.39
CA LYS A 26 1.59 21.47 -16.03
C LYS A 26 2.09 22.37 -14.89
N CYS A 27 1.58 23.59 -14.77
CA CYS A 27 1.93 24.51 -13.68
C CYS A 27 1.14 24.26 -12.38
N TYR A 28 0.08 23.45 -12.44
CA TYR A 28 -0.79 23.14 -11.30
C TYR A 28 -0.53 21.75 -10.71
N PHE A 29 -0.11 20.80 -11.53
CA PHE A 29 0.47 19.54 -11.06
C PHE A 29 1.94 19.79 -10.75
N GLU A 30 2.21 20.26 -9.53
CA GLU A 30 3.57 20.30 -8.99
C GLU A 30 4.24 18.92 -9.12
N GLU A 31 5.56 18.91 -9.30
CA GLU A 31 6.37 17.69 -9.32
C GLU A 31 5.97 16.78 -8.16
N PRO A 32 5.86 15.46 -8.39
CA PRO A 32 5.41 14.54 -7.35
C PRO A 32 6.20 14.78 -6.07
N CYS A 33 5.53 15.28 -5.05
CA CYS A 33 6.15 15.58 -3.78
C CYS A 33 6.38 14.25 -3.03
N GLU A 34 7.23 14.24 -2.00
CA GLU A 34 7.57 13.01 -1.26
C GLU A 34 6.32 12.28 -0.70
N LEU A 35 5.18 12.97 -0.58
CA LEU A 35 3.89 12.45 -0.14
C LEU A 35 3.01 11.87 -1.28
N ASP A 36 3.31 12.15 -2.55
CA ASP A 36 2.62 11.56 -3.71
C ASP A 36 2.94 10.07 -3.91
N CYS A 37 3.91 9.54 -3.15
CA CYS A 37 4.29 8.13 -3.14
C CYS A 37 3.15 7.19 -2.68
N VAL A 38 2.12 7.70 -2.01
CA VAL A 38 1.03 6.87 -1.48
C VAL A 38 -0.08 6.76 -2.51
N LYS A 39 -0.04 5.69 -3.33
CA LYS A 39 -1.17 5.36 -4.24
C LYS A 39 -2.46 5.33 -3.43
N LYS A 40 -3.42 6.20 -3.80
CA LYS A 40 -4.78 6.18 -3.24
C LYS A 40 -5.46 4.87 -3.63
N ILE A 41 -5.34 3.85 -2.78
CA ILE A 41 -6.16 2.64 -2.88
C ILE A 41 -7.61 3.11 -2.70
N LYS A 42 -8.56 2.71 -3.54
CA LYS A 42 -9.99 3.08 -3.38
C LYS A 42 -10.67 2.13 -2.37
N LEU A 43 -11.73 2.57 -1.69
CA LEU A 43 -12.57 1.68 -0.87
C LEU A 43 -13.47 0.85 -1.79
N SER A 44 -13.69 -0.42 -1.46
CA SER A 44 -14.79 -1.17 -2.08
C SER A 44 -16.12 -0.52 -1.68
N LYS A 45 -17.02 -0.35 -2.66
CA LYS A 45 -18.38 0.19 -2.44
C LYS A 45 -19.22 -0.68 -1.50
N GLU A 46 -18.82 -1.93 -1.30
CA GLU A 46 -19.51 -2.91 -0.44
C GLU A 46 -19.24 -2.71 1.06
N CYS A 47 -18.27 -1.84 1.43
CA CYS A 47 -17.89 -1.61 2.82
C CYS A 47 -18.77 -0.60 3.59
N ASP A 48 -19.84 -0.07 2.98
CA ASP A 48 -20.65 0.98 3.60
C ASP A 48 -21.70 0.47 4.59
N TYR A 49 -21.94 -0.84 4.66
CA TYR A 49 -23.10 -1.40 5.37
C TYR A 49 -22.81 -1.91 6.79
N GLU A 50 -21.57 -2.28 7.12
CA GLU A 50 -21.23 -2.84 8.45
C GLU A 50 -19.94 -2.24 9.04
N PRO A 51 -19.98 -1.63 10.25
CA PRO A 51 -18.81 -0.97 10.86
C PRO A 51 -17.59 -1.89 11.05
N LEU A 52 -17.81 -3.15 11.43
CA LEU A 52 -16.74 -4.12 11.63
C LEU A 52 -16.05 -4.49 10.31
N HIS A 53 -16.86 -4.75 9.27
CA HIS A 53 -16.35 -5.05 7.94
C HIS A 53 -15.53 -3.88 7.38
N ARG A 54 -16.03 -2.65 7.58
CA ARG A 54 -15.33 -1.42 7.23
C ARG A 54 -14.00 -1.27 7.97
N ALA A 55 -13.95 -1.57 9.27
CA ALA A 55 -12.72 -1.50 10.05
C ALA A 55 -11.67 -2.50 9.54
N HIS A 56 -12.07 -3.74 9.24
CA HIS A 56 -11.19 -4.74 8.64
C HIS A 56 -10.68 -4.31 7.27
N GLU A 57 -11.53 -3.71 6.44
CA GLU A 57 -11.12 -3.20 5.13
C GLU A 57 -10.13 -2.04 5.23
N ILE A 58 -10.38 -1.09 6.13
CA ILE A 58 -9.44 0.00 6.39
C ILE A 58 -8.09 -0.56 6.84
N TRP A 59 -8.10 -1.55 7.73
CA TRP A 59 -6.88 -2.18 8.21
C TRP A 59 -6.12 -2.91 7.10
N ARG A 60 -6.82 -3.68 6.25
CA ARG A 60 -6.23 -4.30 5.04
C ARG A 60 -5.57 -3.26 4.13
N ARG A 61 -6.25 -2.13 3.89
CA ARG A 61 -5.74 -1.06 3.03
C ARG A 61 -4.53 -0.35 3.63
N GLN A 62 -4.48 -0.16 4.94
CA GLN A 62 -3.30 0.36 5.63
C GLN A 62 -2.10 -0.58 5.45
N LEU A 63 -2.29 -1.89 5.62
CA LEU A 63 -1.23 -2.88 5.40
C LEU A 63 -0.73 -2.88 3.95
N ARG A 64 -1.62 -2.73 2.96
CA ARG A 64 -1.27 -2.66 1.53
C ARG A 64 -0.46 -1.43 1.13
N GLN A 65 -0.38 -0.40 1.98
CA GLN A 65 0.53 0.73 1.75
C GLN A 65 1.99 0.38 2.03
N ILE A 66 2.25 -0.71 2.75
CA ILE A 66 3.61 -1.20 2.99
C ILE A 66 4.12 -1.87 1.69
N PRO A 67 5.29 -1.47 1.18
CA PRO A 67 5.87 -2.08 -0.02
C PRO A 67 5.95 -3.61 0.08
N GLY A 68 5.56 -4.30 -0.99
CA GLY A 68 5.57 -5.77 -1.05
C GLY A 68 4.38 -6.49 -0.40
N VAL A 69 3.47 -5.78 0.28
CA VAL A 69 2.23 -6.38 0.79
C VAL A 69 1.19 -6.49 -0.32
N SER A 70 0.95 -7.71 -0.79
CA SER A 70 -0.14 -8.01 -1.72
C SER A 70 -1.50 -7.97 -1.03
N GLU A 71 -2.56 -7.90 -1.83
CA GLU A 71 -3.94 -8.02 -1.34
C GLU A 71 -4.16 -9.32 -0.56
N SER A 72 -3.69 -10.45 -1.11
CA SER A 72 -3.74 -11.74 -0.43
C SER A 72 -2.97 -11.74 0.90
N ALA A 73 -1.77 -11.17 0.94
CA ALA A 73 -0.97 -11.08 2.16
C ALA A 73 -1.70 -10.25 3.25
N SER A 74 -2.27 -9.11 2.88
CA SER A 74 -3.04 -8.28 3.80
C SER A 74 -4.26 -9.01 4.36
N ALA A 75 -4.99 -9.76 3.53
CA ALA A 75 -6.15 -10.54 3.95
C ALA A 75 -5.77 -11.64 4.96
N HIS A 76 -4.63 -12.32 4.74
CA HIS A 76 -4.13 -13.31 5.68
C HIS A 76 -3.73 -12.68 7.02
N ILE A 77 -3.01 -11.55 7.00
CA ILE A 77 -2.64 -10.86 8.25
C ILE A 77 -3.90 -10.47 9.04
N VAL A 78 -4.91 -9.88 8.40
CA VAL A 78 -6.15 -9.47 9.08
C VAL A 78 -6.95 -10.67 9.61
N LYS A 79 -6.84 -11.85 9.00
CA LYS A 79 -7.45 -13.08 9.51
C LYS A 79 -6.90 -13.49 10.89
N TYR A 80 -5.58 -13.35 11.11
CA TYR A 80 -4.93 -13.67 12.39
C TYR A 80 -4.93 -12.48 13.35
N PHE A 81 -4.77 -11.27 12.80
CA PHE A 81 -4.68 -10.00 13.53
C PHE A 81 -5.73 -9.01 13.01
N PRO A 82 -7.01 -9.16 13.42
CA PRO A 82 -8.13 -8.35 12.93
C PRO A 82 -7.98 -6.85 13.14
N THR A 83 -7.13 -6.43 14.08
CA THR A 83 -6.89 -5.01 14.37
C THR A 83 -5.40 -4.69 14.45
N LYS A 84 -5.06 -3.43 14.17
CA LYS A 84 -3.72 -2.88 14.38
C LYS A 84 -3.23 -3.10 15.82
N ARG A 85 -4.11 -2.91 16.80
CA ARG A 85 -3.80 -3.09 18.22
C ARG A 85 -3.41 -4.54 18.53
N HIS A 86 -4.16 -5.50 18.03
CA HIS A 86 -3.84 -6.92 18.23
C HIS A 86 -2.45 -7.29 17.69
N LEU A 87 -2.10 -6.80 16.50
CA LEU A 87 -0.75 -7.02 15.93
C LEU A 87 0.34 -6.33 16.79
N HIS A 88 0.09 -5.10 17.23
CA HIS A 88 1.03 -4.36 18.07
C HIS A 88 1.25 -5.05 19.42
N ASP A 89 0.19 -5.53 20.06
CA ASP A 89 0.27 -6.24 21.34
C ASP A 89 1.05 -7.56 21.19
N ALA A 90 0.92 -8.26 20.06
CA ALA A 90 1.72 -9.44 19.75
C ALA A 90 3.22 -9.11 19.59
N TYR A 91 3.58 -7.96 19.02
CA TYR A 91 4.97 -7.50 18.98
C TYR A 91 5.49 -7.02 20.34
N ALA A 92 4.62 -6.54 21.22
CA ALA A 92 4.95 -6.10 22.57
C ALA A 92 5.18 -7.25 23.56
N ASP A 93 4.88 -8.49 23.16
CA ASP A 93 5.12 -9.67 23.98
C ASP A 93 6.61 -9.79 24.36
N LYS A 94 6.88 -9.84 25.66
CA LYS A 94 8.22 -9.92 26.25
C LYS A 94 8.80 -11.35 26.21
N THR A 95 7.96 -12.35 25.99
CA THR A 95 8.40 -13.75 25.86
C THR A 95 9.09 -14.01 24.51
N LEU A 96 8.82 -13.17 23.51
CA LEU A 96 9.40 -13.25 22.19
C LEU A 96 10.73 -12.51 22.10
N THR A 97 11.72 -13.18 21.52
CA THR A 97 12.99 -12.55 21.12
C THR A 97 12.78 -11.62 19.92
N GLU A 98 13.67 -10.65 19.73
CA GLU A 98 13.62 -9.74 18.57
C GLU A 98 13.62 -10.48 17.22
N SER A 99 14.35 -11.60 17.12
CA SER A 99 14.34 -12.44 15.92
C SER A 99 12.96 -13.07 15.67
N GLN A 100 12.29 -13.54 16.73
CA GLN A 100 10.94 -14.11 16.64
C GLN A 100 9.91 -13.04 16.26
N LYS A 101 10.03 -11.82 16.78
CA LYS A 101 9.16 -10.70 16.40
C LYS A 101 9.29 -10.34 14.91
N ARG A 102 10.53 -10.26 14.40
CA ARG A 102 10.80 -10.02 12.97
C ARG A 102 10.21 -11.09 12.07
N THR A 103 10.13 -12.32 12.56
CA THR A 103 9.58 -13.47 11.82
C THR A 103 8.13 -13.81 12.17
N LEU A 104 7.48 -13.01 13.03
CA LEU A 104 6.15 -13.32 13.57
C LEU A 104 5.13 -13.54 12.46
N LEU A 105 5.08 -12.70 11.43
CA LEU A 105 4.05 -12.82 10.40
C LEU A 105 4.30 -13.93 9.38
N THR A 106 5.45 -14.60 9.44
CA THR A 106 5.80 -15.64 8.45
C THR A 106 4.79 -16.80 8.44
N TYR A 107 4.24 -17.18 9.60
CA TYR A 107 3.22 -18.23 9.68
C TYR A 107 1.89 -17.82 9.04
N CYS A 108 1.57 -16.52 8.98
CA CYS A 108 0.32 -16.03 8.40
C CYS A 108 0.27 -16.26 6.88
N PHE A 109 1.42 -16.29 6.21
CA PHE A 109 1.50 -16.30 4.75
C PHE A 109 1.37 -17.69 4.11
N ASN A 110 1.22 -18.77 4.90
CA ASN A 110 1.08 -20.16 4.45
C ASN A 110 2.12 -20.62 3.39
N ALA A 111 3.26 -19.93 3.28
CA ALA A 111 4.26 -20.14 2.24
C ALA A 111 5.66 -20.01 2.82
N LYS A 112 6.51 -21.02 2.57
CA LYS A 112 7.91 -21.03 2.98
C LYS A 112 8.74 -20.22 1.97
N GLY A 113 9.61 -19.33 2.45
CA GLY A 113 10.56 -18.63 1.58
C GLY A 113 11.15 -17.35 2.19
N ALA A 114 12.38 -17.03 1.79
CA ALA A 114 13.11 -15.85 2.27
C ALA A 114 12.37 -14.52 2.01
N ALA A 115 11.57 -14.44 0.95
CA ALA A 115 10.75 -13.27 0.65
C ALA A 115 9.69 -12.98 1.74
N LYS A 116 9.12 -14.01 2.36
CA LYS A 116 8.12 -13.86 3.43
C LYS A 116 8.75 -13.47 4.76
N VAL A 117 9.97 -13.92 5.01
CA VAL A 117 10.79 -13.47 6.15
C VAL A 117 11.09 -11.98 6.02
N LYS A 118 11.58 -11.54 4.85
CA LYS A 118 11.83 -10.11 4.58
C LYS A 118 10.56 -9.28 4.72
N LEU A 119 9.43 -9.74 4.18
CA LEU A 119 8.16 -9.03 4.32
C LEU A 119 7.71 -8.91 5.79
N SER A 120 7.84 -9.98 6.56
CA SER A 120 7.53 -9.97 8.00
C SER A 120 8.43 -8.97 8.75
N ASP A 121 9.72 -8.92 8.41
CA ASP A 121 10.66 -7.96 8.99
C ASP A 121 10.32 -6.51 8.61
N SER A 122 10.03 -6.23 7.34
CA SER A 122 9.61 -4.90 6.88
C SER A 122 8.34 -4.43 7.59
N ILE A 123 7.33 -5.31 7.78
CA ILE A 123 6.11 -4.95 8.52
C ILE A 123 6.40 -4.71 9.99
N TYR A 124 7.24 -5.54 10.63
CA TYR A 124 7.66 -5.34 12.01
C TYR A 124 8.34 -3.98 12.19
N ARG A 125 9.31 -3.66 11.34
CA ARG A 125 10.04 -2.38 11.37
C ARG A 125 9.08 -1.21 11.13
N PHE A 126 8.19 -1.31 10.14
CA PHE A 126 7.15 -0.29 9.88
C PHE A 126 6.26 -0.02 11.10
N MET A 127 5.88 -1.08 11.81
CA MET A 127 4.94 -0.98 12.93
C MET A 127 5.57 -0.54 14.25
N THR A 128 6.88 -0.77 14.43
CA THR A 128 7.56 -0.60 15.73
C THR A 128 8.65 0.45 15.72
N THR A 129 9.14 0.86 14.54
CA THR A 129 10.18 1.88 14.47
C THR A 129 9.70 3.23 14.99
N ARG A 130 10.63 3.94 15.60
CA ARG A 130 10.47 5.35 15.98
C ARG A 130 11.18 6.29 15.01
N ASN A 131 11.92 5.76 14.04
CA ASN A 131 12.66 6.53 13.06
C ASN A 131 11.82 6.72 11.79
N PRO A 132 11.31 7.94 11.51
CA PRO A 132 10.51 8.20 10.31
C PRO A 132 11.32 8.14 9.01
N LYS A 133 12.66 8.17 9.08
CA LYS A 133 13.56 8.08 7.92
C LYS A 133 14.04 6.66 7.64
N GLU A 134 13.49 5.67 8.33
CA GLU A 134 13.90 4.28 8.16
C GLU A 134 13.44 3.76 6.80
N LEU A 135 14.39 3.23 6.02
CA LEU A 135 14.10 2.55 4.76
C LEU A 135 13.60 1.13 5.05
N ILE A 136 12.40 0.85 4.55
CA ILE A 136 11.61 -0.37 4.81
C ILE A 136 11.44 -1.17 3.52
#